data_AF-A0A6N7DB25-F1
#
_entry.id   AF-A0A6N7DB25-F1
#
_cell.length_a   1.000
_cell.length_b   1.000
_cell.length_c   1.000
_cell.angle_alpha   90.00
_cell.angle_beta   90.00
_cell.angle_gamma   90.00
#
_symmetry.space_group_name_H-M   'P 1'
#
loop_
_entity.id
_entity.type
_entity.pdbx_description
1 polymer ?
#
loop_
_entity_poly.entity_id
_entity_poly.type
_entity_poly.pdbx_seq_one_letter_code
_entity_poly.pdbx_strand_id
1 'polypeptide(L)' 'MSNFYPTTLKSRGYYATSRPDGRWLVKGRGIRRVVTFEELQALLNPPKKAKPQ' A
#
# COMPACT_ATOMS: atom_id res chain seq x y z
N MET A 1 -4.96 -10.67 -25.07
CA MET A 1 -4.52 -9.54 -24.23
C MET A 1 -5.26 -9.65 -22.91
N SER A 2 -4.58 -9.85 -21.79
CA SER A 2 -5.22 -9.89 -20.48
C SER A 2 -5.61 -8.46 -20.08
N ASN A 3 -6.91 -8.21 -19.88
CA ASN A 3 -7.36 -6.91 -19.40
C ASN A 3 -6.91 -6.71 -17.95
N PHE A 4 -6.06 -5.71 -17.72
CA PHE A 4 -5.68 -5.29 -16.38
C PHE A 4 -6.73 -4.32 -15.84
N TYR A 5 -7.38 -4.68 -14.74
CA TYR A 5 -8.31 -3.81 -14.02
C TYR A 5 -7.62 -3.26 -12.77
N PRO A 6 -7.38 -1.94 -12.68
CA PRO A 6 -6.74 -1.35 -11.51
C PRO A 6 -7.67 -1.47 -10.29
N THR A 7 -7.17 -2.13 -9.24
CA THR A 7 -7.86 -2.27 -7.95
C THR A 7 -7.41 -1.14 -7.03
N THR A 8 -8.36 -0.43 -6.42
CA THR A 8 -8.07 0.60 -5.43
C THR A 8 -8.50 0.15 -4.04
N LEU A 9 -7.59 0.28 -3.07
CA LEU A 9 -7.80 -0.05 -1.67
C LEU A 9 -7.65 1.22 -0.83
N LYS A 10 -8.58 1.43 0.11
CA LYS A 10 -8.51 2.51 1.11
C LYS A 10 -8.38 1.89 2.49
N SER A 11 -7.31 2.20 3.20
CA SER A 11 -7.11 1.70 4.57
C SER A 11 -6.21 2.61 5.39
N ARG A 12 -6.59 2.88 6.64
CA ARG A 12 -5.86 3.73 7.62
C ARG A 12 -5.43 5.11 7.10
N GLY A 13 -6.16 5.68 6.14
CA GLY A 13 -5.83 6.97 5.53
C GLY A 13 -4.84 6.89 4.36
N TYR A 14 -4.49 5.68 3.93
CA TYR A 14 -3.83 5.42 2.66
C TYR A 14 -4.84 5.02 1.59
N TYR A 15 -4.55 5.41 0.37
CA TYR A 15 -5.16 4.97 -0.88
C TYR A 15 -4.08 4.26 -1.70
N ALA A 16 -4.29 3.00 -2.03
CA ALA A 16 -3.37 2.20 -2.82
C ALA A 16 -4.05 1.75 -4.10
N THR A 17 -3.45 2.00 -5.26
CA THR A 17 -3.97 1.54 -6.57
C THR A 17 -3.00 0.54 -7.19
N SER A 18 -3.49 -0.64 -7.57
CA SER A 18 -2.66 -1.65 -8.22
C SER A 18 -2.22 -1.19 -9.61
N ARG A 19 -1.03 -1.64 -10.02
CA ARG A 19 -0.42 -1.34 -11.32
C ARG A 19 -0.16 -2.64 -12.08
N PRO A 20 -0.06 -2.58 -13.43
CA PRO A 20 0.19 -3.76 -14.25
C PRO A 20 1.56 -4.41 -14.03
N ASP A 21 2.50 -3.71 -13.38
CA ASP A 21 3.83 -4.22 -12.99
C ASP A 21 3.82 -5.00 -11.66
N GLY A 22 2.64 -5.22 -11.06
CA GLY A 22 2.49 -5.90 -9.77
C GLY A 22 2.78 -5.01 -8.55
N ARG A 23 3.09 -3.73 -8.76
CA ARG A 23 3.33 -2.75 -7.68
C ARG A 23 2.07 -1.95 -7.36
N TRP A 24 2.15 -1.15 -6.31
CA TRP A 24 1.04 -0.34 -5.82
C TRP A 24 1.44 1.13 -5.75
N LEU A 25 0.63 2.01 -6.36
CA LEU A 25 0.75 3.44 -6.15
C LEU A 25 0.02 3.81 -4.86
N VAL A 26 0.77 4.21 -3.83
CA VAL A 26 0.23 4.62 -2.53
C VAL A 26 0.20 6.13 -2.41
N LYS A 27 -0.93 6.66 -1.92
CA LYS A 27 -1.18 8.07 -1.61
C LYS A 27 -1.83 8.19 -0.23
N GLY A 28 -1.35 9.09 0.62
CA GLY A 28 -1.98 9.37 1.92
C GLY A 28 -0.97 9.60 3.04
N ARG A 29 -1.39 10.32 4.08
CA ARG A 29 -0.53 10.70 5.22
C ARG A 29 0.80 11.37 4.81
N GLY A 30 0.76 12.20 3.77
CA GLY A 30 1.95 12.86 3.21
C GLY A 30 2.84 11.98 2.33
N ILE A 31 2.53 10.69 2.20
CA ILE A 31 3.26 9.76 1.33
C ILE A 31 2.61 9.71 -0.05
N ARG A 32 3.43 9.79 -1.11
CA ARG A 32 3.02 9.51 -2.49
C ARG A 32 4.16 8.80 -3.22
N ARG A 33 4.12 7.47 -3.28
CA ARG A 33 5.16 6.67 -3.94
C ARG A 33 4.63 5.32 -4.43
N VAL A 34 5.39 4.68 -5.31
CA VAL A 34 5.13 3.31 -5.75
C VAL A 34 5.84 2.37 -4.77
N VAL A 35 5.14 1.33 -4.31
CA VAL A 35 5.64 0.36 -3.33
C VAL A 35 5.36 -1.07 -3.78
N THR A 36 6.10 -2.02 -3.21
CA THR A 36 5.77 -3.45 -3.33
C THR A 36 4.57 -3.81 -2.45
N PHE A 37 4.03 -5.02 -2.63
CA PHE A 37 2.95 -5.52 -1.78
C PHE A 37 3.37 -5.63 -0.31
N GLU A 38 4.61 -6.07 -0.04
CA GLU A 38 5.15 -6.19 1.32
C GLU A 38 5.27 -4.82 2.01
N GLU A 39 5.76 -3.82 1.29
CA GLU A 39 5.84 -2.44 1.77
C GLU A 39 4.45 -1.84 2.02
N LEU A 40 3.48 -2.13 1.13
CA LEU A 40 2.09 -1.75 1.36
C LEU A 40 1.55 -2.42 2.63
N GLN A 41 1.81 -3.71 2.83
CA GLN A 41 1.38 -4.43 4.02
C GLN A 41 1.99 -3.84 5.29
N ALA A 42 3.27 -3.44 5.26
CA ALA A 42 3.93 -2.77 6.38
C ALA A 42 3.30 -1.39 6.68
N LEU A 43 2.87 -0.63 5.67
CA LEU A 43 2.18 0.65 5.85
C LEU A 43 0.78 0.49 6.46
N LEU A 44 0.05 -0.54 6.05
CA LEU A 44 -1.30 -0.83 6.54
C LEU A 44 -1.27 -1.46 7.94
N ASN A 45 -0.31 -2.36 8.17
CA ASN A 45 -0.08 -3.09 9.42
C ASN A 45 1.32 -2.77 9.97
N PRO A 46 1.55 -1.53 10.45
CA PRO A 46 2.80 -1.16 11.09
C PRO A 46 3.05 -2.13 12.24
N PRO A 47 4.29 -2.62 12.40
CA PRO A 47 4.63 -3.53 13.48
C PRO A 47 4.23 -2.88 14.80
N LYS A 48 3.59 -3.68 15.68
CA LYS A 48 3.31 -3.22 17.04
C LYS A 48 4.66 -2.82 17.63
N LYS A 49 4.83 -1.53 17.95
CA LYS A 49 5.99 -1.08 18.73
C LYS A 49 6.00 -1.97 19.97
N ALA A 50 7.07 -2.77 20.13
CA ALA A 50 7.25 -3.51 21.37
C ALA A 50 7.14 -2.48 22.49
N LYS A 51 6.16 -2.65 23.38
CA LYS A 51 6.12 -1.85 24.60
C LYS A 51 7.46 -2.12 25.30
N PRO A 52 8.26 -1.11 25.65
CA PRO A 52 9.32 -1.34 26.62
C PRO A 52 8.64 -1.91 27.87
N GLN A 53 9.03 -3.13 28.25
CA GLN A 53 8.62 -3.74 29.52
C GLN A 53 9.22 -2.95 30.67
#